data_AF-A0A3M6F730-F1
#
_entry.id   AF-A0A3M6F730-F1
#
_cell.length_a   1.000
_cell.length_b   1.000
_cell.length_c   1.000
_cell.angle_alpha   90.00
_cell.angle_beta   90.00
_cell.angle_gamma   90.00
#
_symmetry.space_group_name_H-M   'P 1'
#
loop_
_entity.id
_entity.type
_entity.pdbx_description
1 polymer ?
#
loop_
_entity_poly.entity_id
_entity_poly.type
_entity_poly.pdbx_seq_one_letter_code
_entity_poly.pdbx_strand_id
1 'polypeptide(L)'
;MRQYNSLIKFLLELGTAIQDYLPEDQRTSPMTLTEFLKFWTNKNSYYDVCVLRSDVRSYLRKHARGDYSVDELFFYYDIGFIEERFGCEDSELLAQVLDMLDRHIEARRKKVFKKYFGWIGFK
;
A
#
# COMPACT_ATOMS: atom_id res chain seq x y z
N MET A 1 -19.46 1.60 8.79
CA MET A 1 -18.32 2.45 8.37
C MET A 1 -17.13 1.53 8.14
N ARG A 2 -16.45 1.59 7.00
CA ARG A 2 -15.23 0.80 6.77
C ARG A 2 -14.15 1.31 7.74
N GLN A 3 -13.42 0.43 8.42
CA GLN A 3 -12.48 0.83 9.47
C GLN A 3 -11.07 1.18 8.94
N TYR A 4 -10.77 0.91 7.66
CA TYR A 4 -9.48 1.21 7.02
C TYR A 4 -8.26 0.60 7.74
N ASN A 5 -8.46 -0.41 8.59
CA ASN A 5 -7.39 -1.03 9.39
C ASN A 5 -6.23 -1.54 8.53
N SER A 6 -6.49 -2.04 7.32
CA SER A 6 -5.42 -2.53 6.45
C SER A 6 -4.59 -1.39 5.89
N LEU A 7 -5.23 -0.26 5.54
CA LEU A 7 -4.54 0.95 5.09
C LEU A 7 -3.73 1.59 6.23
N ILE A 8 -4.33 1.76 7.41
CA ILE A 8 -3.67 2.31 8.60
C ILE A 8 -2.43 1.46 8.95
N LYS A 9 -2.60 0.15 9.07
CA LYS A 9 -1.48 -0.78 9.35
C LYS A 9 -0.40 -0.70 8.29
N PHE A 10 -0.77 -0.63 7.01
CA PHE A 10 0.17 -0.50 5.91
C PHE A 10 1.00 0.78 6.01
N LEU A 11 0.37 1.91 6.31
CA LEU A 11 1.07 3.19 6.44
C LEU A 11 1.97 3.26 7.68
N LEU A 12 1.57 2.65 8.81
CA LEU A 12 2.44 2.50 9.98
C LEU A 12 3.68 1.65 9.66
N GLU A 13 3.50 0.54 8.94
CA GLU A 13 4.62 -0.29 8.49
C GLU A 13 5.52 0.47 7.49
N LEU A 14 4.94 1.30 6.62
CA LEU A 14 5.69 2.16 5.71
C LEU A 14 6.51 3.20 6.48
N GLY A 15 5.90 3.93 7.42
CA GLY A 15 6.58 4.91 8.28
C GLY A 15 7.75 4.29 9.03
N THR A 16 7.58 3.07 9.53
CA THR A 16 8.66 2.30 10.15
C THR A 16 9.78 1.96 9.14
N ALA A 17 9.42 1.50 7.95
CA ALA A 17 10.39 1.10 6.92
C ALA A 17 11.21 2.27 6.36
N ILE A 18 10.62 3.47 6.28
CA ILE A 18 11.31 4.70 5.88
C ILE A 18 11.98 5.41 7.06
N GLN A 19 11.87 4.86 8.28
CA GLN A 19 12.42 5.44 9.50
C GLN A 19 11.92 6.87 9.74
N ASP A 20 10.62 7.10 9.53
CA ASP A 20 10.00 8.42 9.69
C ASP A 20 10.18 8.99 11.11
N TYR A 21 10.21 8.11 12.11
CA TYR A 21 10.46 8.45 13.51
C TYR A 21 11.89 8.95 13.80
N LEU A 22 12.79 8.97 12.81
CA LEU A 22 14.16 9.48 12.94
C LEU A 22 14.37 10.77 12.13
N PRO A 23 15.17 11.72 12.66
CA PRO A 23 15.76 12.81 11.88
C PRO A 23 16.51 12.28 10.65
N GLU A 24 16.54 13.06 9.56
CA GLU A 24 17.11 12.63 8.27
C GLU A 24 18.57 12.17 8.37
N ASP A 25 19.38 12.86 9.18
CA ASP A 25 20.80 12.59 9.39
C ASP A 25 21.07 11.32 10.22
N GLN A 26 20.04 10.79 10.90
CA GLN A 26 20.12 9.58 11.72
C GLN A 26 19.57 8.34 10.98
N ARG A 27 19.01 8.51 9.78
CA ARG A 27 18.49 7.40 8.98
C ARG A 27 19.64 6.65 8.34
N THR A 28 19.74 5.36 8.61
CA THR A 28 20.90 4.56 8.17
C THR A 28 20.68 3.88 6.82
N SER A 29 19.42 3.55 6.49
CA SER A 29 19.04 2.89 5.24
C SER A 29 17.51 2.86 5.08
N PRO A 30 16.83 4.01 4.88
CA PRO A 30 15.39 4.03 4.68
C PRO A 30 15.02 3.29 3.39
N MET A 31 13.99 2.46 3.47
CA MET A 31 13.52 1.71 2.30
C MET A 31 12.79 2.63 1.33
N THR A 32 13.00 2.49 0.02
CA THR A 32 12.15 3.20 -0.95
C THR A 32 10.72 2.65 -0.94
N LEU A 33 9.73 3.45 -1.36
CA LEU A 33 8.33 2.97 -1.50
C LEU A 33 8.24 1.67 -2.31
N THR A 34 9.01 1.59 -3.40
CA THR A 34 9.00 0.43 -4.29
C THR A 34 9.55 -0.82 -3.62
N GLU A 35 10.68 -0.70 -2.91
CA GLU A 35 11.26 -1.80 -2.15
C GLU A 35 10.32 -2.25 -1.04
N PHE A 36 9.71 -1.30 -0.32
CA PHE A 36 8.75 -1.59 0.73
C PHE A 36 7.54 -2.34 0.20
N LEU A 37 6.92 -1.85 -0.87
CA LEU A 37 5.77 -2.52 -1.49
C LEU A 37 6.13 -3.93 -1.98
N LYS A 38 7.31 -4.11 -2.58
CA LYS A 38 7.78 -5.42 -3.01
C LYS A 38 7.97 -6.36 -1.83
N PHE A 39 8.60 -5.89 -0.75
CA PHE A 39 8.78 -6.67 0.47
C PHE A 39 7.42 -7.02 1.10
N TRP A 40 6.56 -6.01 1.31
CA TRP A 40 5.26 -6.14 1.96
C TRP A 40 4.33 -7.10 1.21
N THR A 41 4.22 -6.96 -0.12
CA THR A 41 3.36 -7.83 -0.93
C THR A 41 3.86 -9.28 -0.98
N ASN A 42 5.16 -9.52 -0.88
CA ASN A 42 5.73 -10.87 -0.80
C ASN A 42 5.54 -11.51 0.59
N LYS A 43 5.61 -10.71 1.66
CA LYS A 43 5.41 -11.16 3.04
C LYS A 43 3.94 -11.48 3.36
N ASN A 44 3.00 -10.71 2.79
CA ASN A 44 1.58 -10.82 3.12
C ASN A 44 0.79 -11.74 2.16
N SER A 45 -0.33 -12.26 2.65
CA SER A 45 -1.18 -13.16 1.87
C SER A 45 -1.84 -12.43 0.69
N TYR A 46 -2.27 -13.18 -0.33
CA TYR A 46 -3.03 -12.58 -1.44
C TYR A 46 -4.31 -11.88 -0.98
N TYR A 47 -4.94 -12.40 0.09
CA TYR A 47 -6.10 -11.78 0.71
C TYR A 47 -5.76 -10.41 1.30
N ASP A 48 -4.69 -10.30 2.08
CA ASP A 48 -4.27 -9.02 2.70
C ASP A 48 -3.97 -7.96 1.63
N VAL A 49 -3.29 -8.35 0.54
CA VAL A 49 -3.03 -7.47 -0.61
C VAL A 49 -4.35 -6.98 -1.24
N CYS A 50 -5.36 -7.85 -1.36
CA CYS A 50 -6.67 -7.48 -1.90
C CYS A 50 -7.46 -6.56 -0.95
N VAL A 51 -7.36 -6.77 0.36
CA VAL A 51 -8.01 -5.92 1.37
C VAL A 51 -7.39 -4.53 1.35
N LEU A 52 -6.06 -4.41 1.38
CA LEU A 52 -5.35 -3.14 1.27
C LEU A 52 -5.75 -2.39 -0.01
N ARG A 53 -5.72 -3.06 -1.16
CA ARG A 53 -6.18 -2.49 -2.43
C ARG A 53 -7.60 -1.93 -2.32
N SER A 54 -8.50 -2.67 -1.67
CA SER A 54 -9.89 -2.27 -1.49
C SER A 54 -10.04 -1.07 -0.54
N ASP A 55 -9.22 -0.98 0.52
CA ASP A 55 -9.15 0.18 1.42
C ASP A 55 -8.66 1.41 0.64
N VAL A 56 -7.54 1.30 -0.09
CA VAL A 56 -6.97 2.39 -0.90
C VAL A 56 -7.96 2.90 -1.96
N ARG A 57 -8.63 2.01 -2.69
CA ARG A 57 -9.67 2.42 -3.66
C ARG A 57 -10.83 3.16 -2.99
N SER A 58 -11.22 2.73 -1.78
CA SER A 58 -12.28 3.38 -1.02
C SER A 58 -11.86 4.76 -0.54
N TYR A 59 -10.60 4.90 -0.09
CA TYR A 59 -9.99 6.17 0.29
C TYR A 59 -10.00 7.16 -0.88
N LEU A 60 -9.38 6.81 -2.01
CA LEU A 60 -9.28 7.69 -3.18
C LEU A 60 -10.65 8.16 -3.69
N ARG A 61 -11.67 7.27 -3.64
CA ARG A 61 -13.04 7.62 -4.03
C ARG A 61 -13.69 8.62 -3.07
N LYS A 62 -13.40 8.54 -1.77
CA LYS A 62 -13.91 9.49 -0.78
C LYS A 62 -13.21 10.83 -0.91
N HIS A 63 -11.88 10.81 -0.99
CA HIS A 63 -11.05 11.99 -1.18
C HIS A 63 -11.49 12.79 -2.42
N ALA A 64 -11.67 12.11 -3.56
CA ALA A 64 -12.16 12.74 -4.80
C ALA A 64 -13.58 13.35 -4.69
N ARG A 65 -14.34 13.04 -3.65
CA ARG A 65 -15.68 13.61 -3.37
C ARG A 65 -15.64 14.67 -2.27
N GLY A 66 -14.46 15.02 -1.74
CA GLY A 66 -14.31 15.92 -0.61
C GLY A 66 -14.72 15.32 0.73
N ASP A 67 -14.80 13.98 0.83
CA ASP A 67 -14.98 13.28 2.10
C ASP A 67 -13.61 12.95 2.70
N TYR A 68 -13.15 13.81 3.61
CA TYR A 68 -11.84 13.70 4.29
C TYR A 68 -11.88 12.92 5.60
N SER A 69 -12.95 12.17 5.87
CA SER A 69 -13.09 11.38 7.11
C SER A 69 -12.01 10.32 7.32
N VAL A 70 -11.27 9.96 6.27
CA VAL A 70 -10.16 8.99 6.36
C VAL A 70 -8.85 9.70 6.65
N ASP A 71 -8.66 10.90 6.11
CA ASP A 71 -7.49 11.75 6.40
C ASP A 71 -7.46 12.13 7.89
N GLU A 72 -8.63 12.33 8.51
CA GLU A 72 -8.76 12.46 9.97
C GLU A 72 -8.20 11.24 10.72
N LEU A 73 -8.39 10.02 10.20
CA LEU A 73 -7.81 8.82 10.82
C LEU A 73 -6.29 8.84 10.73
N PHE A 74 -5.72 9.31 9.63
CA PHE A 74 -4.26 9.41 9.50
C PHE A 74 -3.69 10.35 10.57
N PHE A 75 -4.36 11.47 10.84
CA PHE A 75 -4.00 12.34 11.96
C PHE A 75 -4.10 11.63 13.32
N TYR A 76 -5.18 10.90 13.59
CA TYR A 76 -5.35 10.17 14.86
C TYR A 76 -4.30 9.08 15.11
N TYR A 77 -3.77 8.48 14.05
CA TYR A 77 -2.76 7.42 14.13
C TYR A 77 -1.32 7.92 13.92
N ASP A 78 -1.11 9.24 13.88
CA ASP A 78 0.19 9.88 13.64
C ASP A 78 0.83 9.47 12.30
N ILE A 79 0.01 9.41 11.26
CA ILE A 79 0.37 9.06 9.89
C ILE A 79 0.37 10.35 9.04
N GLY A 80 1.18 11.32 9.45
CA GLY A 80 1.28 12.63 8.81
C GLY A 80 2.53 12.82 7.94
N PHE A 81 3.29 11.76 7.68
CA PHE A 81 4.63 11.87 7.13
C PHE A 81 4.69 11.97 5.60
N ILE A 82 3.60 11.72 4.88
CA ILE A 82 3.67 11.51 3.43
C ILE A 82 4.14 12.76 2.69
N GLU A 83 3.56 13.92 3.00
CA GLU A 83 3.95 15.19 2.38
C GLU A 83 5.43 15.50 2.64
N GLU A 84 5.87 15.37 3.90
CA GLU A 84 7.26 15.66 4.30
C GLU A 84 8.26 14.68 3.68
N ARG A 85 7.90 13.39 3.56
CA ARG A 85 8.84 12.34 3.13
C ARG A 85 8.81 12.05 1.64
N PHE A 86 7.70 12.30 0.96
CA PHE A 86 7.52 11.99 -0.45
C PHE A 86 7.26 13.24 -1.31
N GLY A 87 7.03 14.41 -0.71
CA GLY A 87 6.80 15.67 -1.44
C GLY A 87 5.54 15.65 -2.30
N CYS A 88 4.53 14.87 -1.89
CA CYS A 88 3.27 14.68 -2.61
C CYS A 88 2.11 14.52 -1.62
N GLU A 89 0.88 14.67 -2.10
CA GLU A 89 -0.30 14.45 -1.25
C GLU A 89 -0.50 12.95 -0.93
N ASP A 90 -1.17 12.66 0.19
CA ASP A 90 -1.61 11.31 0.57
C ASP A 90 -2.32 10.59 -0.59
N SER A 91 -3.19 11.34 -1.29
CA SER A 91 -3.96 10.85 -2.42
C SER A 91 -3.09 10.46 -3.62
N GLU A 92 -2.00 11.19 -3.86
CA GLU A 92 -1.06 10.93 -4.95
C GLU A 92 -0.20 9.70 -4.65
N LEU A 93 0.34 9.60 -3.43
CA LEU A 93 1.09 8.42 -2.99
C LEU A 93 0.21 7.16 -3.04
N LEU A 94 -1.02 7.25 -2.52
CA LEU A 94 -1.93 6.12 -2.45
C LEU A 94 -2.47 5.71 -3.83
N ALA A 95 -2.55 6.62 -4.79
CA ALA A 95 -2.80 6.28 -6.19
C ALA A 95 -1.65 5.46 -6.80
N GLN A 96 -0.38 5.82 -6.52
CA GLN A 96 0.79 5.05 -6.96
C GLN A 96 0.81 3.65 -6.31
N VAL A 97 0.54 3.58 -5.00
CA VAL A 97 0.41 2.31 -4.27
C VAL A 97 -0.66 1.43 -4.91
N LEU A 98 -1.83 2.00 -5.26
CA LEU A 98 -2.91 1.24 -5.89
C LEU A 98 -2.48 0.60 -7.21
N ASP A 99 -1.83 1.35 -8.09
CA ASP A 99 -1.33 0.84 -9.36
C ASP A 99 -0.33 -0.32 -9.17
N MET A 100 0.57 -0.18 -8.19
CA MET A 100 1.54 -1.24 -7.86
C MET A 100 0.86 -2.50 -7.30
N LEU A 101 -0.17 -2.35 -6.47
CA LEU A 101 -0.98 -3.47 -5.96
C LEU A 101 -1.73 -4.17 -7.10
N ASP A 102 -2.32 -3.40 -8.03
CA ASP A 102 -3.02 -3.94 -9.21
C ASP A 102 -2.07 -4.77 -10.09
N ARG A 103 -0.87 -4.25 -10.38
CA ARG A 103 0.17 -4.98 -11.12
C ARG A 103 0.60 -6.25 -10.41
N HIS A 104 0.79 -6.21 -9.09
CA HIS A 104 1.16 -7.39 -8.31
C HIS A 104 0.07 -8.47 -8.34
N ILE A 105 -1.20 -8.08 -8.15
CA ILE A 105 -2.35 -8.98 -8.20
C ILE A 105 -2.48 -9.63 -9.58
N GLU A 106 -2.35 -8.84 -10.65
CA GLU A 106 -2.42 -9.37 -12.02
C GLU A 106 -1.28 -10.36 -12.30
N ALA A 107 -0.06 -10.05 -11.86
CA ALA A 107 1.08 -10.94 -12.01
C ALA A 107 0.88 -12.27 -11.25
N ARG A 108 0.39 -12.23 -10.01
CA ARG A 108 0.04 -13.44 -9.23
C ARG A 108 -1.06 -14.23 -9.93
N ARG A 109 -2.12 -13.56 -10.40
CA ARG A 109 -3.20 -14.18 -11.17
C ARG A 109 -2.65 -14.91 -12.40
N LYS A 110 -1.85 -14.25 -13.25
CA LYS A 110 -1.23 -14.87 -14.44
C LYS A 110 -0.38 -16.10 -14.09
N LYS A 111 0.42 -16.05 -13.01
CA LYS A 111 1.21 -17.20 -12.54
C LYS A 111 0.33 -18.39 -12.13
N VAL A 112 -0.75 -18.11 -11.41
CA VAL A 112 -1.76 -19.12 -11.03
C VAL A 112 -2.40 -19.73 -12.27
N PHE A 113 -2.91 -18.92 -13.20
CA PHE A 113 -3.48 -19.41 -14.46
C PHE A 113 -2.50 -20.28 -15.24
N LYS A 114 -1.23 -19.85 -15.39
CA LYS A 114 -0.20 -20.67 -16.05
C LYS A 114 0.03 -22.01 -15.33
N LYS A 115 0.03 -22.04 -13.99
CA LYS A 115 0.22 -23.28 -13.23
C LYS A 115 -0.93 -24.27 -13.44
N TYR A 116 -2.17 -23.81 -13.46
CA TYR A 116 -3.34 -24.69 -13.60
C TYR A 116 -3.61 -25.10 -15.05
N PHE A 117 -3.46 -24.20 -16.02
CA PHE A 117 -3.70 -24.51 -17.44
C PHE A 117 -2.48 -25.12 -18.15
N GLY A 118 -1.26 -24.81 -17.72
CA GLY A 118 -0.05 -25.48 -18.22
C GLY A 118 0.01 -26.96 -17.87
N TRP A 119 -0.71 -27.39 -16.83
CA TRP A 119 -0.85 -28.81 -16.46
C TRP A 119 -1.84 -29.55 -17.37
N ILE A 120 -2.83 -28.86 -17.95
CA ILE A 120 -3.82 -29.47 -18.84
C ILE A 120 -3.24 -29.74 -20.25
N GLY A 121 -2.13 -29.07 -20.62
CA GLY A 121 -1.49 -29.19 -21.93
C GLY A 121 -0.41 -30.26 -22.08
N PHE A 122 -0.15 -31.08 -21.05
CA PHE A 122 0.76 -32.24 -21.13
C PHE A 122 -0.02 -33.53 -20.88
N LYS A 123 -0.65 -34.07 -21.93
CA LYS A 123 -0.98 -35.48 -22.05
C LYS A 123 -0.91 -35.91 -23.50
#